data_AF-A0A814J7J4-F1
#
_entry.id   AF-A0A814J7J4-F1
#
_cell.length_a   1.000
_cell.length_b   1.000
_cell.length_c   1.000
_cell.angle_alpha   90.00
_cell.angle_beta   90.00
_cell.angle_gamma   90.00
#
_symmetry.space_group_name_H-M   'P 1'
#
loop_
_entity.id
_entity.type
_entity.pdbx_description
1 polymer ?
#
loop_
_entity_poly.entity_id
_entity_poly.type
_entity_poly.pdbx_seq_one_letter_code
_entity_poly.pdbx_strand_id
1 'polypeptide(L)'
;MAATQSSSSSILHLTGDHLETRNRWNGSIAVVYNPITKQAEWRESSRSGIHGVFNPQTEQVEWRESLHSGVFGVYSPISKIVEWKECWHGGVCGVWNPQTQQVEWHEKWHHGIGGVYNPLTGKVEWGEEWNGGIVG
;
A
#
# COMPACT_ATOMS: atom_id res chain seq x y z
N MET A 1 -13.56 -43.26 -8.34
CA MET A 1 -12.17 -42.74 -8.38
C MET A 1 -12.25 -41.28 -8.77
N ALA A 2 -11.73 -40.29 -8.06
CA ALA A 2 -11.31 -40.15 -6.67
C ALA A 2 -11.53 -38.67 -6.35
N ALA A 3 -12.11 -38.36 -5.19
CA ALA A 3 -12.25 -36.99 -4.70
C ALA A 3 -10.90 -36.55 -4.12
N THR A 4 -10.30 -35.49 -4.67
CA THR A 4 -9.14 -34.85 -4.05
C THR A 4 -9.60 -33.87 -2.99
N GLN A 5 -9.38 -34.27 -1.74
CA GLN A 5 -9.44 -33.44 -0.55
C GLN A 5 -8.39 -32.31 -0.68
N SER A 6 -8.77 -31.07 -0.37
CA SER A 6 -7.81 -30.05 0.01
C SER A 6 -8.04 -29.72 1.47
N SER A 7 -7.02 -29.99 2.27
CA SER A 7 -7.03 -30.07 3.72
C SER A 7 -7.34 -28.72 4.36
N SER A 8 -8.47 -28.65 5.06
CA SER A 8 -8.81 -27.52 5.94
C SER A 8 -7.95 -27.62 7.21
N SER A 9 -7.30 -26.53 7.58
CA SER A 9 -6.69 -26.37 8.91
C SER A 9 -7.27 -25.11 9.53
N SER A 10 -8.26 -25.29 10.40
CA SER A 10 -8.91 -24.22 11.16
C SER A 10 -8.17 -24.01 12.48
N ILE A 11 -7.89 -22.76 12.84
CA ILE A 11 -7.70 -22.32 14.22
C ILE A 11 -8.70 -21.19 14.49
N LEU A 12 -9.46 -21.34 15.56
CA LEU A 12 -10.68 -20.57 15.90
C LEU A 12 -10.45 -19.58 17.05
N HIS A 13 -11.27 -18.50 17.00
CA HIS A 13 -11.78 -17.58 18.04
C HIS A 13 -11.16 -16.17 18.13
N LEU A 14 -11.89 -15.04 18.29
CA LEU A 14 -13.33 -14.72 18.41
C LEU A 14 -13.58 -13.22 18.12
N THR A 15 -14.74 -12.92 17.52
CA THR A 15 -15.38 -11.60 17.32
C THR A 15 -14.70 -10.60 16.38
N GLY A 16 -15.01 -10.67 15.07
CA GLY A 16 -14.67 -9.60 14.10
C GLY A 16 -14.42 -10.03 12.64
N ASP A 17 -14.47 -11.33 12.33
CA ASP A 17 -13.95 -11.89 11.07
C ASP A 17 -14.89 -11.75 9.85
N HIS A 18 -15.11 -10.52 9.37
CA HIS A 18 -15.63 -10.32 8.01
C HIS A 18 -14.45 -10.14 7.04
N LEU A 19 -14.03 -11.23 6.39
CA LEU A 19 -13.07 -11.16 5.29
C LEU A 19 -13.78 -10.65 4.04
N GLU A 20 -13.57 -9.38 3.70
CA GLU A 20 -13.92 -8.86 2.37
C GLU A 20 -12.75 -9.09 1.41
N THR A 21 -13.03 -9.77 0.30
CA THR A 21 -12.09 -9.91 -0.81
C THR A 21 -12.66 -9.19 -2.02
N ARG A 22 -11.86 -8.35 -2.66
CA ARG A 22 -12.22 -7.69 -3.93
C ARG A 22 -11.13 -7.91 -4.95
N ASN A 23 -11.54 -8.23 -6.17
CA ASN A 23 -10.64 -8.45 -7.29
C ASN A 23 -11.10 -7.57 -8.45
N ARG A 24 -10.15 -7.00 -9.19
CA ARG A 24 -10.43 -6.18 -10.39
C ARG A 24 -9.52 -6.61 -11.52
N TRP A 25 -10.10 -6.89 -12.69
CA TRP A 25 -9.41 -7.48 -13.83
C TRP A 25 -8.73 -6.46 -14.77
N ASN A 26 -8.94 -5.17 -14.57
CA ASN A 26 -8.29 -4.11 -15.35
C ASN A 26 -8.36 -2.79 -14.56
N GLY A 27 -7.36 -2.53 -13.73
CA GLY A 27 -7.36 -1.37 -12.84
C GLY A 27 -6.58 -1.62 -11.56
N SER A 28 -6.81 -0.77 -10.57
CA SER A 28 -6.14 -0.82 -9.27
C SER A 28 -7.15 -0.77 -8.12
N ILE A 29 -6.79 -1.37 -7.00
CA ILE A 29 -7.53 -1.31 -5.74
C ILE A 29 -6.52 -0.87 -4.68
N ALA A 30 -6.88 0.11 -3.86
CA ALA A 30 -6.14 0.48 -2.68
C ALA A 30 -7.03 0.37 -1.45
N VAL A 31 -6.45 -0.13 -0.36
CA VAL A 31 -7.09 -0.29 0.94
C VAL A 31 -6.26 0.39 2.01
N VAL A 32 -6.92 1.09 2.91
CA VAL A 32 -6.29 1.77 4.04
C VAL A 32 -7.14 1.52 5.27
N TYR A 33 -6.52 1.13 6.38
CA TYR A 33 -7.21 1.05 7.65
C TYR A 33 -7.35 2.44 8.28
N ASN A 34 -8.59 2.83 8.61
CA ASN A 34 -8.87 4.04 9.36
C ASN A 34 -8.97 3.69 10.87
N PRO A 35 -7.99 4.11 11.70
CA PRO A 35 -7.97 3.79 13.12
C PRO A 35 -9.02 4.54 13.94
N ILE A 36 -9.69 5.57 13.40
CA ILE A 36 -10.76 6.32 14.08
C ILE A 36 -12.07 5.57 13.96
N THR A 37 -12.42 5.14 12.74
CA THR A 37 -13.64 4.37 12.48
C THR A 37 -13.48 2.88 12.77
N LYS A 38 -12.24 2.40 12.93
CA LYS A 38 -11.87 0.97 13.07
C LYS A 38 -12.29 0.13 11.86
N GLN A 39 -12.29 0.73 10.67
CA GLN A 39 -12.71 0.09 9.43
C GLN A 39 -11.65 0.24 8.35
N ALA A 40 -11.61 -0.73 7.43
CA ALA A 40 -10.88 -0.60 6.18
C ALA A 40 -11.70 0.26 5.21
N GLU A 41 -11.07 1.29 4.67
CA GLU A 41 -11.59 2.06 3.55
C GLU A 41 -10.86 1.63 2.29
N TRP A 42 -11.58 1.57 1.18
CA TRP A 42 -11.04 1.14 -0.10
C TRP A 42 -11.58 1.97 -1.23
N ARG A 43 -10.75 2.12 -2.25
CA ARG A 43 -11.15 2.69 -3.54
C ARG A 43 -10.58 1.86 -4.67
N GLU A 44 -11.26 1.96 -5.79
CA GLU A 44 -10.92 1.21 -6.98
C GLU A 44 -10.92 2.15 -8.19
N SER A 45 -9.93 2.00 -9.05
CA SER A 45 -9.86 2.72 -10.33
C SER A 45 -9.85 1.74 -11.50
N SER A 46 -10.47 2.13 -12.62
CA SER A 46 -10.61 1.31 -13.82
C SER A 46 -9.44 1.43 -14.80
N ARG A 47 -8.66 2.52 -14.76
CA ARG A 47 -7.53 2.78 -15.69
C ARG A 47 -6.40 3.64 -15.11
N SER A 48 -6.47 4.01 -13.84
CA SER A 48 -5.41 4.75 -13.12
C SER A 48 -4.79 3.87 -12.04
N GLY A 49 -3.57 4.23 -11.62
CA GLY A 49 -3.07 3.84 -10.31
C GLY A 49 -3.87 4.59 -9.23
N ILE A 50 -4.12 3.94 -8.10
CA ILE A 50 -4.75 4.56 -6.92
C ILE A 50 -3.96 4.20 -5.67
N HIS A 51 -3.83 5.16 -4.77
CA HIS A 51 -3.23 4.94 -3.46
C HIS A 51 -3.95 5.78 -2.40
N GLY A 52 -4.03 5.23 -1.19
CA GLY A 52 -4.64 5.89 -0.05
C GLY A 52 -3.65 5.99 1.11
N VAL A 53 -3.78 7.02 1.93
CA VAL A 53 -2.98 7.20 3.15
C VAL A 53 -3.88 7.78 4.23
N PHE A 54 -3.86 7.19 5.42
CA PHE A 54 -4.53 7.79 6.57
C PHE A 54 -3.74 9.01 7.04
N ASN A 55 -4.37 10.18 7.06
CA ASN A 55 -3.79 11.40 7.60
C ASN A 55 -4.29 11.59 9.05
N PRO A 56 -3.44 11.42 10.07
CA PRO A 56 -3.82 11.58 11.47
C PRO A 56 -4.13 13.05 11.86
N GLN A 57 -3.71 14.04 11.06
CA GLN A 57 -4.01 15.45 11.31
C GLN A 57 -5.46 15.81 10.96
N THR A 58 -6.00 15.17 9.92
CA THR A 58 -7.38 15.37 9.46
C THR A 58 -8.31 14.24 9.88
N GLU A 59 -7.76 13.17 10.45
CA GLU A 59 -8.47 11.96 10.86
C GLU A 59 -9.19 11.25 9.71
N GLN A 60 -8.70 11.42 8.49
CA GLN A 60 -9.33 10.94 7.27
C GLN A 60 -8.31 10.23 6.36
N VAL A 61 -8.80 9.31 5.53
CA VAL A 61 -8.00 8.75 4.45
C VAL A 61 -7.98 9.71 3.27
N GLU A 62 -6.78 10.13 2.88
CA GLU A 62 -6.54 10.86 1.65
C GLU A 62 -6.28 9.88 0.51
N TRP A 63 -6.86 10.16 -0.65
CA TRP A 63 -6.78 9.31 -1.82
C TRP A 63 -6.22 10.09 -2.99
N ARG A 64 -5.36 9.44 -3.77
CA ARG A 64 -4.89 9.99 -5.05
C ARG A 64 -4.97 8.94 -6.13
N GLU A 65 -5.40 9.39 -7.30
CA GLU A 65 -5.39 8.62 -8.54
C GLU A 65 -4.45 9.27 -9.54
N SER A 66 -3.75 8.46 -10.34
CA SER A 66 -2.93 8.95 -11.46
C SER A 66 -3.21 8.19 -12.74
N LEU A 67 -3.55 8.93 -13.80
CA LEU A 67 -3.88 8.38 -15.11
C LEU A 67 -2.60 7.88 -15.79
N HIS A 68 -2.54 6.57 -16.08
CA HIS A 68 -1.42 5.88 -16.75
C HIS A 68 -0.10 5.83 -15.98
N SER A 69 -0.10 6.09 -14.67
CA SER A 69 1.10 6.08 -13.84
C SER A 69 0.85 5.37 -12.50
N GLY A 70 1.93 4.86 -11.89
CA GLY A 70 1.90 4.42 -10.50
C GLY A 70 1.84 5.63 -9.58
N VAL A 71 1.09 5.55 -8.48
CA VAL A 71 0.98 6.61 -7.48
C VAL A 71 1.22 6.03 -6.09
N PHE A 72 1.95 6.75 -5.25
CA PHE A 72 2.18 6.36 -3.86
C PHE A 72 2.16 7.58 -2.96
N GLY A 73 1.64 7.41 -1.74
CA GLY A 73 1.56 8.48 -0.75
C GLY A 73 2.16 8.05 0.57
N VAL A 74 2.76 9.00 1.28
CA VAL A 74 3.33 8.80 2.62
C VAL A 74 2.96 9.98 3.51
N TYR A 75 2.43 9.71 4.70
CA TYR A 75 2.21 10.78 5.67
C TYR A 75 3.55 11.22 6.28
N SER A 76 3.84 12.51 6.20
CA SER A 76 5.02 13.13 6.78
C SER A 76 4.66 13.77 8.13
N PRO A 77 5.13 13.23 9.27
CA PRO A 77 4.80 13.76 10.59
C PRO A 77 5.49 15.11 10.87
N ILE A 78 6.42 15.57 10.05
CA ILE A 78 7.05 16.89 10.21
C ILE A 78 6.22 17.97 9.52
N SER A 79 5.88 17.77 8.25
CA SER A 79 5.06 18.72 7.49
C SER A 79 3.56 18.57 7.77
N LYS A 80 3.15 17.49 8.44
CA LYS A 80 1.76 17.16 8.79
C LYS A 80 0.83 16.99 7.59
N ILE A 81 1.41 16.66 6.43
CA ILE A 81 0.68 16.41 5.18
C ILE A 81 1.06 15.06 4.59
N VAL A 82 0.23 14.56 3.68
CA VAL A 82 0.60 13.44 2.84
C VAL A 82 1.44 13.95 1.67
N GLU A 83 2.64 13.41 1.54
CA GLU A 83 3.51 13.61 0.38
C GLU A 83 3.17 12.53 -0.65
N TRP A 84 3.04 12.95 -1.91
CA TRP A 84 2.60 12.08 -2.99
C TRP A 84 3.62 12.08 -4.11
N LYS A 85 3.81 10.91 -4.72
CA LYS A 85 4.66 10.76 -5.90
C LYS A 85 3.99 9.89 -6.94
N GLU A 86 4.24 10.24 -8.19
CA GLU A 86 3.72 9.56 -9.37
C GLU A 86 4.89 9.14 -10.27
N CYS A 87 4.81 7.96 -10.86
CA CYS A 87 5.83 7.42 -11.75
C CYS A 87 5.21 6.87 -13.02
N TRP A 88 5.65 7.38 -14.16
CA TRP A 88 5.20 6.94 -15.47
C TRP A 88 5.83 5.59 -15.83
N HIS A 89 4.99 4.62 -16.21
CA HIS A 89 5.40 3.29 -16.67
C HIS A 89 6.23 2.45 -15.67
N GLY A 90 6.16 2.75 -14.38
CA GLY A 90 6.93 2.05 -13.35
C GLY A 90 6.22 1.97 -12.01
N GLY A 91 6.86 1.26 -11.08
CA GLY A 91 6.48 1.28 -9.67
C GLY A 91 7.10 2.49 -8.99
N VAL A 92 6.41 2.97 -7.95
CA VAL A 92 6.88 3.99 -7.03
C VAL A 92 6.50 3.57 -5.62
N CYS A 93 7.43 3.72 -4.69
CA CYS A 93 7.20 3.52 -3.26
C CYS A 93 7.91 4.61 -2.48
N GLY A 94 7.26 5.07 -1.40
CA GLY A 94 7.82 6.03 -0.47
C GLY A 94 7.81 5.47 0.93
N VAL A 95 8.83 5.80 1.73
CA VAL A 95 8.90 5.41 3.14
C VAL A 95 9.35 6.61 3.97
N TRP A 96 8.65 6.89 5.06
CA TRP A 96 9.10 7.88 6.03
C TRP A 96 10.34 7.37 6.77
N ASN A 97 11.46 8.07 6.63
CA ASN A 97 12.65 7.80 7.43
C ASN A 97 12.68 8.77 8.64
N PRO A 98 12.45 8.30 9.87
CA PRO A 98 12.46 9.13 11.07
C PRO A 98 13.86 9.67 11.44
N GLN A 99 14.94 9.05 10.98
CA GLN A 99 16.31 9.50 11.25
C GLN A 99 16.68 10.70 10.37
N THR A 100 16.35 10.67 9.09
CA THR A 100 16.57 11.79 8.17
C THR A 100 15.43 12.82 8.23
N GLN A 101 14.30 12.44 8.83
CA GLN A 101 13.07 13.24 8.90
C GLN A 101 12.52 13.62 7.52
N GLN A 102 12.63 12.69 6.57
CA GLN A 102 12.19 12.88 5.20
C GLN A 102 11.56 11.60 4.65
N VAL A 103 10.70 11.75 3.64
CA VAL A 103 10.25 10.61 2.84
C VAL A 103 11.36 10.25 1.85
N GLU A 104 11.83 9.01 1.92
CA GLU A 104 12.70 8.45 0.89
C GLU A 104 11.82 7.80 -0.17
N TRP A 105 12.12 8.11 -1.43
CA TRP A 105 11.36 7.64 -2.58
C TRP A 105 12.21 6.73 -3.45
N HIS A 106 11.60 5.66 -3.94
CA HIS A 106 12.23 4.78 -4.91
C HIS A 106 11.29 4.50 -6.07
N GLU A 107 11.86 4.54 -7.28
CA GLU A 107 11.14 4.45 -8.55
C GLU A 107 11.92 3.61 -9.55
N LYS A 108 11.17 2.82 -10.33
CA LYS A 108 11.77 1.92 -11.30
C LYS A 108 10.77 1.47 -12.35
N TRP A 109 11.22 1.59 -13.59
CA TRP A 109 10.45 1.23 -14.78
C TRP A 109 10.20 -0.28 -14.86
N HIS A 110 8.97 -0.71 -15.15
CA HIS A 110 8.56 -2.14 -15.25
C HIS A 110 8.80 -3.01 -13.99
N HIS A 111 9.00 -2.40 -12.82
CA HIS A 111 9.12 -3.13 -11.56
C HIS A 111 8.03 -2.73 -10.57
N GLY A 112 7.58 -3.67 -9.76
CA GLY A 112 6.97 -3.36 -8.47
C GLY A 112 8.06 -2.99 -7.46
N ILE A 113 7.75 -2.06 -6.55
CA ILE A 113 8.70 -1.58 -5.54
C ILE A 113 8.03 -1.57 -4.19
N GLY A 114 8.75 -2.03 -3.17
CA GLY A 114 8.34 -2.05 -1.78
C GLY A 114 9.49 -1.58 -0.93
N GLY A 115 9.20 -0.88 0.15
CA GLY A 115 10.21 -0.34 1.03
C GLY A 115 9.75 -0.39 2.47
N VAL A 116 10.71 -0.60 3.38
CA VAL A 116 10.47 -0.57 4.82
C VAL A 116 11.62 0.13 5.53
N TYR A 117 11.31 0.94 6.53
CA TYR A 117 12.34 1.54 7.38
C TYR A 117 12.83 0.50 8.40
N ASN A 118 14.13 0.23 8.39
CA ASN A 118 14.76 -0.64 9.36
C ASN A 118 15.36 0.21 10.52
N PRO A 119 14.77 0.16 11.73
CA PRO A 119 15.25 0.95 12.87
C PRO A 119 16.60 0.50 13.41
N LEU A 120 17.06 -0.72 13.11
CA LEU A 120 18.36 -1.23 13.56
C LEU A 120 19.51 -0.66 12.72
N THR A 121 19.27 -0.45 11.42
CA THR A 121 20.27 0.08 10.48
C THR A 121 20.11 1.57 10.24
N GLY A 122 18.95 2.14 10.58
CA GLY A 122 18.64 3.55 10.35
C GLY A 122 18.36 3.91 8.90
N LYS A 123 18.03 2.89 8.08
CA LYS A 123 17.91 3.01 6.62
C LYS A 123 16.61 2.44 6.13
N VAL A 124 16.17 2.92 4.96
CA VAL A 124 15.11 2.25 4.20
C VAL A 124 15.73 1.10 3.41
N GLU A 125 15.10 -0.07 3.52
CA GLU A 125 15.43 -1.26 2.75
C GLU A 125 14.40 -1.44 1.65
N TRP A 126 14.88 -1.64 0.43
CA TRP A 126 14.07 -1.70 -0.77
C TRP A 126 14.07 -3.10 -1.36
N GLY A 127 12.91 -3.52 -1.84
CA GLY A 127 12.75 -4.69 -2.69
C GLY A 127 12.12 -4.31 -4.02
N GLU A 128 12.48 -5.05 -5.06
CA GLU A 128 12.01 -4.83 -6.41
C GLU A 128 11.67 -6.16 -7.08
N GLU A 129 10.59 -6.20 -7.86
CA GLU A 129 10.20 -7.39 -8.62
C GLU A 129 9.86 -7.00 -10.05
N TRP A 130 10.46 -7.67 -11.03
CA TRP A 130 10.19 -7.41 -12.45
C TRP A 130 8.81 -7.94 -12.84
N ASN A 131 7.97 -7.12 -13.48
CA ASN A 131 6.61 -7.50 -13.88
C ASN A 131 5.75 -8.10 -12.74
N GLY A 132 6.05 -7.77 -11.49
CA GLY A 132 5.34 -8.26 -10.31
C GLY A 132 5.04 -7.14 -9.32
N GLY A 133 4.19 -7.45 -8.34
CA GLY A 133 3.93 -6.59 -7.19
C GLY A 133 4.81 -7.01 -6.00
N ILE A 134 5.27 -6.05 -5.24
CA ILE A 134 5.97 -6.28 -3.97
C ILE A 134 5.39 -5.29 -2.94
N VAL A 135 5.31 -5.73 -1.69
CA VAL A 135 4.87 -4.93 -0.54
C VAL A 135 5.94 -5.01 0.55
N GLY A 136 6.11 -3.92 1.30
CA GLY A 136 7.11 -3.79 2.38
C GLY A 136 6.44 -3.29 3.65
#